data_AF-A0A4S0UIN0-F1
#
_entry.id   AF-A0A4S0UIN0-F1
#
_cell.length_a   1.000
_cell.length_b   1.000
_cell.length_c   1.000
_cell.angle_alpha   90.00
_cell.angle_beta   90.00
_cell.angle_gamma   90.00
#
_symmetry.space_group_name_H-M   'P 1'
#
loop_
_entity.id
_entity.type
_entity.pdbx_description
1 polymer ?
#
loop_
_entity_poly.entity_id
_entity_poly.type
_entity_poly.pdbx_seq_one_letter_code
_entity_poly.pdbx_strand_id
1 'polypeptide(L)'
;LVGPGTRIYDVMRATEFVVPALEIIDYRTEVPRAITDTIADNAAFGALVVGGRIIRPMDIDIRWVGATLSKNGIIEESGVSAAIMGHPAAGIAW
;
A
#
# COMPACT_ATOMS: atom_id res chain seq x y z
N LEU A 1 -2.73 11.83 13.63
CA LEU A 1 -2.17 12.73 12.60
C LEU A 1 -3.27 13.70 12.21
N VAL A 2 -3.07 15.01 12.31
CA VAL A 2 -4.09 16.01 11.92
C VAL A 2 -3.38 17.23 11.32
N GLY A 3 -3.83 17.67 10.15
CA GLY A 3 -3.40 18.92 9.52
C GLY A 3 -2.33 18.77 8.41
N PRO A 4 -2.14 19.83 7.62
CA PRO A 4 -1.17 19.85 6.52
C PRO A 4 0.27 19.77 7.04
N GLY A 5 1.19 19.30 6.18
CA GLY A 5 2.62 19.26 6.48
C GLY A 5 3.09 18.03 7.27
N THR A 6 2.25 16.99 7.37
CA THR A 6 2.64 15.68 7.90
C THR A 6 3.84 15.14 7.14
N ARG A 7 4.82 14.60 7.86
CA ARG A 7 6.02 13.99 7.28
C ARG A 7 6.06 12.49 7.56
N ILE A 8 6.93 11.79 6.83
CA ILE A 8 7.16 10.35 7.02
C ILE A 8 7.47 10.01 8.48
N TYR A 9 8.31 10.81 9.16
CA TYR A 9 8.65 10.54 10.57
C TYR A 9 7.46 10.71 11.53
N ASP A 10 6.45 11.52 11.18
CA ASP A 10 5.22 11.66 11.96
C ASP A 10 4.38 10.40 11.81
N VAL A 11 4.26 9.88 10.59
CA VAL A 11 3.58 8.60 10.32
C VAL A 11 4.26 7.47 11.09
N MET A 12 5.58 7.32 10.93
CA MET A 12 6.34 6.26 11.61
C MET A 12 6.19 6.29 13.13
N ARG A 13 6.10 7.49 13.73
CA ARG A 13 5.87 7.67 15.18
C ARG A 13 4.42 7.37 15.61
N ALA A 14 3.45 7.64 14.73
CA ALA A 14 2.04 7.43 15.00
C ALA A 14 1.57 6.00 14.70
N THR A 15 2.33 5.23 13.93
CA THR A 15 2.01 3.85 13.55
C THR A 15 2.31 2.88 14.69
N GLU A 16 1.31 2.12 15.13
CA GLU A 16 1.51 1.04 16.10
C GLU A 16 2.07 -0.22 15.44
N PHE A 17 1.53 -0.57 14.27
CA PHE A 17 1.87 -1.79 13.55
C PHE A 17 1.91 -1.61 12.03
N VAL A 18 2.72 -2.44 11.38
CA VAL A 18 2.73 -2.67 9.94
C VAL A 18 2.34 -4.12 9.69
N VAL A 19 1.45 -4.33 8.72
CA VAL A 19 0.95 -5.67 8.36
C VAL A 19 0.92 -5.81 6.84
N PRO A 20 1.32 -6.96 6.28
CA PRO A 20 1.11 -7.24 4.87
C PRO A 20 -0.38 -7.23 4.50
N ALA A 21 -0.69 -6.68 3.33
CA ALA A 21 -2.04 -6.67 2.78
C ALA A 21 -2.01 -6.90 1.27
N LEU A 22 -3.07 -7.54 0.77
CA LEU A 22 -3.37 -7.70 -0.64
C LEU A 22 -4.63 -6.91 -0.96
N GLU A 23 -4.53 -5.98 -1.91
CA GLU A 23 -5.67 -5.23 -2.43
C GLU A 23 -6.21 -5.90 -3.69
N ILE A 24 -7.53 -6.05 -3.76
CA ILE A 24 -8.26 -6.45 -4.95
C ILE A 24 -8.84 -5.18 -5.56
N ILE A 25 -8.34 -4.83 -6.73
CA ILE A 25 -8.79 -3.67 -7.51
C ILE A 25 -9.82 -4.16 -8.52
N ASP A 26 -10.97 -3.49 -8.57
CA ASP A 26 -12.06 -3.77 -9.49
C ASP A 26 -12.69 -2.47 -10.02
N TYR A 27 -13.10 -2.48 -11.28
CA TYR A 27 -13.54 -1.29 -11.99
C TYR A 27 -15.01 -1.40 -12.36
N ARG A 28 -15.79 -0.36 -12.04
CA ARG A 28 -17.21 -0.27 -12.43
C ARG A 28 -17.40 0.48 -13.76
N THR A 29 -16.33 1.04 -14.31
CA THR A 29 -16.33 1.82 -15.56
C THR A 29 -15.66 1.06 -16.71
N GLU A 30 -16.09 1.35 -17.94
CA GLU A 30 -15.50 0.79 -19.15
C GLU A 30 -14.18 1.48 -19.52
N VAL A 31 -13.36 0.81 -20.34
CA VAL A 31 -12.09 1.34 -20.86
C VAL A 31 -12.27 1.95 -22.26
N PRO A 32 -11.58 3.05 -22.61
CA PRO A 32 -10.57 3.77 -21.80
C PRO A 32 -11.19 4.69 -20.74
N ARG A 33 -10.45 4.91 -19.64
CA ARG A 33 -10.88 5.71 -18.49
C ARG A 33 -9.90 6.82 -18.16
N ALA A 34 -10.42 7.96 -17.71
CA ALA A 34 -9.64 9.05 -17.16
C ALA A 34 -9.36 8.83 -15.66
N ILE A 35 -8.37 9.54 -15.11
CA ILE A 35 -8.07 9.48 -13.67
C ILE A 35 -9.27 9.89 -12.80
N THR A 36 -10.07 10.84 -13.28
CA THR A 36 -11.30 11.28 -12.59
C THR A 36 -12.33 10.16 -12.47
N ASP A 37 -12.37 9.23 -13.41
CA ASP A 37 -13.28 8.08 -13.36
C ASP A 37 -12.84 7.11 -12.26
N THR A 38 -11.53 6.83 -12.15
CA THR A 38 -10.98 6.01 -11.06
C THR A 38 -11.21 6.67 -9.70
N ILE A 39 -11.05 8.00 -9.60
CA ILE A 39 -11.35 8.75 -8.36
C ILE A 39 -12.83 8.62 -8.01
N ALA A 40 -13.73 8.84 -8.98
CA ALA A 40 -15.17 8.72 -8.79
C ALA A 40 -15.58 7.29 -8.42
N ASP A 41 -14.85 6.28 -8.93
CA ASP A 41 -15.05 4.86 -8.64
C ASP A 41 -14.34 4.38 -7.35
N ASN A 42 -14.22 5.26 -6.36
CA ASN A 42 -13.58 4.97 -5.07
C ASN A 42 -12.17 4.37 -5.23
N ALA A 43 -11.34 4.98 -6.07
CA ALA A 43 -10.00 4.53 -6.42
C ALA A 43 -9.95 3.08 -6.97
N ALA A 44 -11.05 2.59 -7.56
CA ALA A 44 -11.21 1.21 -8.01
C ALA A 44 -11.04 0.16 -6.89
N PHE A 45 -11.28 0.55 -5.64
CA PHE A 45 -11.22 -0.37 -4.51
C PHE A 45 -12.34 -1.42 -4.61
N GLY A 46 -11.96 -2.69 -4.59
CA GLY A 46 -12.87 -3.83 -4.50
C GLY A 46 -12.86 -4.48 -3.11
N ALA A 47 -11.71 -4.98 -2.66
CA ALA A 47 -11.56 -5.64 -1.35
C ALA A 47 -10.13 -5.60 -0.83
N LEU A 48 -9.96 -5.87 0.47
CA LEU A 48 -8.66 -5.95 1.14
C LEU A 48 -8.55 -7.26 1.93
N VAL A 49 -7.42 -7.95 1.78
CA VAL A 49 -7.06 -9.12 2.59
C VAL A 49 -5.82 -8.77 3.39
N VAL A 50 -5.91 -8.89 4.71
CA VAL A 50 -4.78 -8.64 5.63
C VAL A 50 -4.30 -9.97 6.19
N GLY A 51 -2.98 -10.15 6.30
CA GLY A 51 -2.42 -11.39 6.84
C GLY A 51 -0.91 -11.37 6.99
N GLY A 52 -0.36 -12.49 7.47
CA GLY A 52 1.07 -12.64 7.69
C GLY A 52 1.54 -12.08 9.03
N ARG A 53 2.82 -11.71 9.10
CA ARG A 53 3.47 -11.26 10.34
C ARG A 53 3.22 -9.78 10.57
N ILE A 54 2.62 -9.46 11.71
CA ILE A 54 2.54 -8.09 12.24
C ILE A 54 3.89 -7.71 12.85
N ILE A 55 4.38 -6.50 12.53
CA ILE A 55 5.63 -5.95 13.07
C ILE A 55 5.40 -4.51 13.56
N ARG A 56 6.28 -4.00 14.42
CA ARG A 56 6.30 -2.55 14.72
C ARG A 56 7.08 -1.82 13.61
N PRO A 57 6.75 -0.56 13.31
CA PRO A 57 7.38 0.18 12.21
C PRO A 57 8.89 0.39 12.35
N MET A 58 9.43 0.29 13.57
CA MET A 58 10.86 0.49 13.87
C MET A 58 11.63 -0.82 14.09
N ASP A 59 10.99 -1.99 13.97
CA ASP A 59 11.66 -3.28 14.18
C ASP A 59 12.61 -3.63 13.02
N ILE A 60 12.33 -3.12 11.81
CA ILE A 60 13.12 -3.32 10.60
C ILE A 60 13.11 -2.05 9.75
N ASP A 61 14.01 -1.99 8.75
CA ASP A 61 13.89 -1.00 7.68
C ASP A 61 12.73 -1.38 6.76
N ILE A 62 11.56 -0.77 6.98
CA ILE A 62 10.35 -1.09 6.23
C ILE A 62 10.41 -0.68 4.74
N ARG A 63 11.49 -0.02 4.28
CA ARG A 63 11.75 0.22 2.85
C ARG A 63 12.27 -1.02 2.12
N TRP A 64 12.79 -2.00 2.85
CA TRP A 64 13.41 -3.22 2.30
C TRP A 64 12.54 -4.47 2.48
N VAL A 65 11.24 -4.30 2.72
CA VAL A 65 10.31 -5.43 2.77
C VAL A 65 10.09 -5.92 1.34
N GLY A 66 10.66 -7.08 1.03
CA GLY A 66 10.43 -7.79 -0.23
C GLY A 66 9.15 -8.62 -0.19
N ALA A 67 8.47 -8.74 -1.33
CA ALA A 67 7.31 -9.59 -1.51
C ALA A 67 7.32 -10.27 -2.88
N THR A 68 6.72 -11.45 -2.95
CA THR A 68 6.35 -12.12 -4.19
C THR A 68 4.83 -12.31 -4.22
N LEU A 69 4.22 -12.11 -5.37
CA LEU A 69 2.82 -12.44 -5.62
C LEU A 69 2.80 -13.73 -6.45
N SER A 70 2.10 -14.74 -5.94
CA SER A 70 1.96 -16.02 -6.62
C SER A 70 0.51 -16.34 -6.94
N LYS A 71 0.27 -16.89 -8.13
CA LYS A 71 -1.02 -17.42 -8.57
C LYS A 71 -0.84 -18.89 -8.91
N ASN A 72 -1.63 -19.76 -8.26
CA ASN A 72 -1.58 -21.21 -8.46
C ASN A 72 -0.16 -21.82 -8.31
N GLY A 73 0.63 -21.30 -7.36
CA GLY A 73 1.98 -21.77 -7.08
C GLY A 73 3.07 -21.22 -8.02
N ILE A 74 2.73 -20.36 -8.97
CA ILE A 74 3.68 -19.70 -9.87
C ILE A 74 3.84 -18.24 -9.42
N ILE A 75 5.08 -17.76 -9.34
CA ILE A 75 5.35 -16.34 -9.06
C ILE A 75 5.00 -15.54 -10.32
N GLU A 76 4.05 -14.62 -10.18
CA GLU A 76 3.62 -13.71 -11.25
C GLU A 76 4.37 -12.38 -11.14
N GLU A 77 4.57 -11.89 -9.92
CA GLU A 77 5.19 -10.59 -9.67
C GLU A 77 6.08 -10.62 -8.43
N SER A 78 6.99 -9.65 -8.35
CA SER A 78 7.83 -9.42 -7.18
C SER A 78 8.14 -7.94 -7.01
N GLY A 79 8.42 -7.53 -5.77
CA GLY A 79 8.71 -6.13 -5.49
C GLY A 79 9.31 -5.90 -4.12
N VAL A 80 9.73 -4.65 -3.90
CA VAL A 80 10.23 -4.16 -2.62
C VAL A 80 9.44 -2.90 -2.24
N SER A 81 9.12 -2.74 -0.96
CA SER A 81 8.26 -1.67 -0.46
C SER A 81 8.73 -0.25 -0.79
N ALA A 82 10.04 -0.02 -0.98
CA ALA A 82 10.57 1.27 -1.46
C ALA A 82 10.03 1.69 -2.84
N ALA A 83 9.48 0.78 -3.64
CA ALA A 83 8.81 1.11 -4.90
C ALA A 83 7.60 2.03 -4.70
N ILE A 84 7.01 2.04 -3.49
CA ILE A 84 5.91 2.93 -3.13
C ILE A 84 6.49 4.28 -2.71
N MET A 85 6.63 5.19 -3.67
CA MET A 85 7.06 6.59 -3.46
C MET A 85 8.39 6.73 -2.68
N GLY A 86 9.29 5.74 -2.76
CA GLY A 86 10.58 5.72 -2.05
C GLY A 86 10.51 5.24 -0.59
N HIS A 87 9.33 5.29 0.05
CA HIS A 87 9.10 4.81 1.40
C HIS A 87 7.59 4.53 1.60
N PRO A 88 7.17 3.35 2.11
CA PRO A 88 5.73 3.00 2.17
C PRO A 88 4.88 3.97 3.02
N ALA A 89 5.45 4.61 4.04
CA ALA A 89 4.76 5.65 4.81
C ALA A 89 4.57 6.99 4.07
N ALA A 90 5.18 7.19 2.89
CA ALA A 90 5.07 8.45 2.14
C ALA A 90 3.64 8.70 1.64
N GLY A 91 2.91 7.66 1.21
CA GLY A 91 1.52 7.79 0.78
C GLY A 91 0.56 8.20 1.91
N ILE A 92 0.92 7.90 3.17
CA ILE A 92 0.13 8.31 4.35
C ILE A 92 0.43 9.76 4.73
N ALA A 93 1.65 10.24 4.44
CA ALA A 93 2.08 11.61 4.73
C ALA A 93 1.64 12.62 3.65
N TRP A 94 1.26 12.14 2.46
CA TRP A 94 0.88 12.94 1.30
C TRP A 94 -0.43 13.72 1.52
#